data_AF-H9FEH2-F1
#
_entry.id   AF-H9FEH2-F1
#
_cell.length_a   1.000
_cell.length_b   1.000
_cell.length_c   1.000
_cell.angle_alpha   90.00
_cell.angle_beta   90.00
_cell.angle_gamma   90.00
#
_symmetry.space_group_name_H-M   'P 1'
#
loop_
_entity.id
_entity.type
_entity.pdbx_description
1 polymer ?
#
loop_
_entity_poly.entity_id
_entity_poly.type
_entity_poly.pdbx_seq_one_letter_code
_entity_poly.pdbx_strand_id
1 'polypeptide(L)'
;SSECAPGMWGPQCDKPCSCGNNSSCDPKSGECSCPSGLQPPNCLQPCTPGYYGPACQFRCQCHGARCDPQTGACFCPAERTGPSCDLSCSQGTSGFFCPSTHPCQ
;
A
#
# COMPACT_ATOMS: atom_id res chain seq x y z
N SER A 1 7.50 31.10 -4.15
CA SER A 1 7.46 29.75 -4.72
C SER A 1 6.52 29.80 -5.91
N SER A 2 6.98 29.45 -7.11
CA SER A 2 6.12 29.49 -8.29
C SER A 2 5.29 28.20 -8.33
N GLU A 3 4.21 28.20 -7.56
CA GLU A 3 3.27 27.09 -7.48
C GLU A 3 2.18 27.32 -8.51
N CYS A 4 2.10 26.43 -9.49
CA CYS A 4 0.95 26.35 -10.39
C CYS A 4 -0.34 26.22 -9.57
N ALA A 5 -1.46 26.64 -10.15
CA ALA A 5 -2.76 26.39 -9.54
C ALA A 5 -2.95 24.89 -9.25
N PRO A 6 -3.67 24.51 -8.19
CA PRO A 6 -3.93 23.11 -7.87
C PRO A 6 -4.48 22.36 -9.09
N GLY A 7 -3.85 21.23 -9.42
CA GLY A 7 -4.22 20.42 -10.60
C GLY A 7 -3.53 20.82 -11.90
N MET A 8 -2.54 21.73 -11.86
CA MET A 8 -1.71 22.09 -13.02
C MET A 8 -0.22 21.90 -12.72
N TRP A 9 0.56 21.57 -13.75
CA TRP A 9 1.99 21.37 -13.67
C TRP A 9 2.71 21.84 -14.94
N GLY A 10 4.04 21.93 -14.84
CA GLY A 10 4.95 22.30 -15.92
C GLY A 10 5.50 23.72 -15.78
N PRO A 11 6.51 24.09 -16.60
CA PRO A 11 7.18 25.38 -16.51
C PRO A 11 6.24 26.58 -16.77
N GLN A 12 5.11 26.34 -17.45
CA GLN A 12 4.09 27.35 -17.75
C GLN A 12 2.74 27.07 -17.07
N CYS A 13 2.63 26.04 -16.22
CA CYS A 13 1.36 25.61 -15.60
C CYS A 13 0.25 25.31 -16.62
N ASP A 14 0.61 24.85 -17.81
CA ASP A 14 -0.29 24.57 -18.94
C ASP A 14 -0.77 23.12 -18.96
N LYS A 15 -0.17 22.23 -18.15
CA LYS A 15 -0.47 20.80 -18.18
C LYS A 15 -1.38 20.42 -17.01
N PRO A 16 -2.55 19.81 -17.28
CA PRO A 16 -3.40 19.32 -16.20
C PRO A 16 -2.78 18.08 -15.55
N CYS A 17 -2.98 17.95 -14.24
CA CYS A 17 -2.58 16.78 -13.50
C CYS A 17 -3.55 15.63 -13.74
N SER A 18 -3.03 14.42 -13.93
CA SER A 18 -3.81 13.22 -14.23
C SER A 18 -3.98 12.30 -13.02
N CYS A 19 -3.92 12.86 -11.82
CA CYS A 19 -3.99 12.11 -10.58
C CYS A 19 -5.44 11.74 -10.23
N GLY A 20 -5.69 10.46 -9.96
CA GLY A 20 -6.94 9.93 -9.45
C GLY A 20 -7.15 10.23 -7.97
N ASN A 21 -8.34 9.92 -7.47
CA ASN A 21 -8.71 10.07 -6.05
C ASN A 21 -8.48 11.49 -5.48
N ASN A 22 -8.57 12.53 -6.32
CA ASN A 22 -8.31 13.92 -5.93
C ASN A 22 -6.91 14.11 -5.31
N SER A 23 -5.93 13.33 -5.77
CA SER A 23 -4.54 13.45 -5.31
C SER A 23 -3.89 14.70 -5.89
N SER A 24 -3.01 15.34 -5.13
CA SER A 24 -2.22 16.47 -5.61
C SER A 24 -1.04 15.99 -6.45
N CYS A 25 -0.60 16.82 -7.38
CA CYS A 25 0.57 16.62 -8.21
C CYS A 25 1.66 17.65 -7.88
N ASP A 26 2.91 17.29 -8.10
CA ASP A 26 4.01 18.22 -8.05
C ASP A 26 3.91 19.23 -9.21
N PRO A 27 3.91 20.55 -8.95
CA PRO A 27 3.70 21.56 -9.98
C PRO A 27 4.85 21.67 -10.99
N LYS A 28 6.03 21.07 -10.71
CA LYS A 28 7.19 21.12 -11.62
C LYS A 28 7.25 19.92 -12.55
N SER A 29 7.04 18.73 -11.99
CA SER A 29 7.21 17.44 -12.66
C SER A 29 5.89 16.79 -13.09
N GLY A 30 4.77 17.16 -12.47
CA GLY A 30 3.47 16.52 -12.67
C GLY A 30 3.31 15.20 -11.92
N GLU A 31 4.27 14.80 -11.09
CA GLU A 31 4.22 13.54 -10.35
C GLU A 31 3.12 13.56 -9.28
N CYS A 32 2.29 12.53 -9.26
CA CYS A 32 1.19 12.44 -8.32
C CYS A 32 1.66 11.96 -6.94
N SER A 33 1.23 12.66 -5.90
CA SER A 33 1.40 12.23 -4.51
C SER A 33 0.35 11.17 -4.19
N CYS A 34 0.64 9.91 -4.51
CA CYS A 34 -0.31 8.82 -4.28
C CYS A 34 -0.47 8.50 -2.79
N PRO A 35 -1.72 8.41 -2.29
CA PRO A 35 -1.97 7.95 -0.94
C PRO A 35 -1.56 6.48 -0.78
N SER A 36 -1.39 6.06 0.48
CA SER A 36 -1.04 4.67 0.79
C SER A 36 -2.02 3.68 0.19
N GLY A 37 -1.48 2.70 -0.54
CA GLY A 37 -2.24 1.66 -1.21
C GLY A 37 -2.55 1.92 -2.67
N LEU A 38 -2.16 3.06 -3.23
CA LEU A 38 -2.29 3.36 -4.65
C LEU A 38 -0.93 3.50 -5.32
N GLN A 39 -0.84 2.99 -6.54
CA GLN A 39 0.40 3.00 -7.32
C GLN A 39 0.50 4.22 -8.26
N PRO A 40 1.71 4.73 -8.48
CA PRO A 40 1.98 5.70 -9.55
C PRO A 40 1.75 5.06 -10.94
N PRO A 41 1.61 5.86 -12.00
CA PRO A 41 1.76 7.32 -12.04
C PRO A 41 0.50 8.10 -11.64
N ASN A 42 -0.69 7.51 -11.74
CA ASN A 42 -1.96 8.25 -11.63
C ASN A 42 -2.74 7.97 -10.34
N CYS A 43 -2.27 7.12 -9.42
CA CYS A 43 -3.00 6.81 -8.18
C CYS A 43 -4.45 6.34 -8.42
N LEU A 44 -4.66 5.60 -9.50
CA LEU A 44 -5.98 5.04 -9.87
C LEU A 44 -6.09 3.57 -9.52
N GLN A 45 -4.96 2.85 -9.54
CA GLN A 45 -4.92 1.42 -9.28
C GLN A 45 -4.34 1.15 -7.88
N PRO A 46 -4.84 0.11 -7.20
CA PRO A 46 -4.23 -0.34 -5.96
C PRO A 46 -2.81 -0.85 -6.21
N CYS A 47 -2.02 -0.97 -5.13
CA CYS A 47 -0.70 -1.60 -5.21
C CYS A 47 -0.78 -3.00 -5.80
N THR A 48 0.23 -3.36 -6.60
CA THR A 48 0.43 -4.73 -7.05
C THR A 48 0.56 -5.65 -5.82
N PRO A 49 0.03 -6.88 -5.88
CA PRO A 49 0.15 -7.84 -4.79
C PRO A 49 1.60 -7.98 -4.32
N GLY A 50 1.82 -7.86 -3.01
CA GLY A 50 3.14 -7.91 -2.40
C GLY A 50 3.80 -6.54 -2.21
N TYR A 51 3.12 -5.43 -2.51
CA TYR A 51 3.58 -4.07 -2.23
C TYR A 51 2.54 -3.27 -1.45
N TYR A 52 3.02 -2.30 -0.66
CA TYR A 52 2.18 -1.45 0.17
C TYR A 52 2.75 -0.05 0.41
N GLY A 53 1.94 0.82 1.02
CA GLY A 53 2.29 2.17 1.42
C GLY A 53 2.18 3.20 0.29
N PRO A 54 2.69 4.44 0.51
CA PRO A 54 2.59 5.51 -0.46
C PRO A 54 3.42 5.17 -1.70
N ALA A 55 2.80 5.36 -2.86
CA ALA A 55 3.35 4.95 -4.16
C ALA A 55 3.79 3.48 -4.24
N CYS A 56 3.29 2.61 -3.34
CA CYS A 56 3.63 1.19 -3.28
C CYS A 56 5.13 0.89 -3.16
N GLN A 57 5.87 1.78 -2.49
CA GLN A 57 7.33 1.67 -2.39
C GLN A 57 7.82 0.56 -1.45
N PHE A 58 6.95 0.02 -0.59
CA PHE A 58 7.34 -1.00 0.38
C PHE A 58 6.91 -2.40 -0.08
N ARG A 59 7.75 -3.40 0.18
CA ARG A 59 7.47 -4.82 -0.12
C ARG A 59 6.90 -5.51 1.11
N CYS A 60 5.85 -6.30 0.90
CA CYS A 60 5.23 -7.07 1.96
C CYS A 60 6.10 -8.24 2.40
N GLN A 61 6.24 -8.39 3.72
CA GLN A 61 7.06 -9.42 4.33
C GLN A 61 6.15 -10.49 4.98
N CYS A 62 5.26 -11.09 4.19
CA CYS A 62 4.23 -12.02 4.69
C CYS A 62 4.48 -13.50 4.35
N HIS A 63 5.73 -13.87 4.03
CA HIS A 63 6.12 -15.25 3.68
C HIS A 63 5.23 -15.91 2.61
N GLY A 64 4.87 -15.12 1.59
CA GLY A 64 4.03 -15.56 0.46
C GLY A 64 2.52 -15.32 0.65
N ALA A 65 2.08 -14.85 1.83
CA ALA A 65 0.69 -14.45 2.05
C ALA A 65 0.40 -13.04 1.48
N ARG A 66 -0.89 -12.73 1.37
CA ARG A 66 -1.34 -11.39 0.94
C ARG A 66 -1.15 -10.39 2.06
N CYS A 67 -0.98 -9.13 1.70
CA CYS A 67 -0.89 -8.01 2.63
C CYS A 67 -1.89 -6.92 2.25
N ASP A 68 -2.22 -6.10 3.23
CA ASP A 68 -2.98 -4.88 3.04
C ASP A 68 -2.12 -3.85 2.28
N PRO A 69 -2.60 -3.30 1.15
CA PRO A 69 -1.80 -2.39 0.35
C PRO A 69 -1.60 -1.01 1.03
N GLN A 70 -2.41 -0.65 2.02
CA GLN A 70 -2.30 0.63 2.70
C GLN A 70 -1.33 0.55 3.88
N THR A 71 -1.47 -0.47 4.71
CA THR A 71 -0.75 -0.63 5.99
C THR A 71 0.41 -1.62 5.92
N GLY A 72 0.36 -2.56 4.98
CA GLY A 72 1.31 -3.68 4.91
C GLY A 72 0.96 -4.85 5.82
N ALA A 73 -0.16 -4.80 6.56
CA ALA A 73 -0.59 -5.85 7.46
C ALA A 73 -0.82 -7.18 6.72
N CYS A 74 -0.30 -8.27 7.25
CA CYS A 74 -0.38 -9.58 6.59
C CYS A 74 -1.70 -10.30 6.88
N PHE A 75 -2.30 -10.86 5.83
CA PHE A 75 -3.45 -11.75 5.90
C PHE A 75 -2.97 -13.20 5.92
N CYS A 76 -2.66 -13.71 7.10
CA CYS A 76 -2.10 -15.06 7.24
C CYS A 76 -3.13 -16.16 6.94
N PRO A 77 -2.70 -17.28 6.33
CA PRO A 77 -3.53 -18.48 6.20
C PRO A 77 -3.77 -19.11 7.58
N ALA A 78 -4.78 -19.98 7.70
CA ALA A 78 -5.14 -20.61 8.98
C ALA A 78 -3.99 -21.36 9.67
N GLU A 79 -3.01 -21.84 8.90
CA GLU A 79 -1.84 -22.56 9.39
C GLU A 79 -0.78 -21.67 10.04
N ARG A 80 -0.88 -20.35 9.87
CA ARG A 80 0.20 -19.40 10.22
C ARG A 80 -0.33 -18.16 10.93
N THR A 81 0.50 -17.59 11.79
CA THR A 81 0.20 -16.40 12.59
C THR A 81 1.42 -15.49 12.71
N GLY A 82 1.24 -14.37 13.41
CA GLY A 82 2.24 -13.32 13.61
C GLY A 82 2.18 -12.21 12.55
N PRO A 83 2.95 -11.12 12.75
CA PRO A 83 2.89 -9.93 11.89
C PRO A 83 3.34 -10.19 10.45
N SER A 84 4.12 -11.24 10.22
CA SER A 84 4.73 -11.62 8.94
C SER A 84 4.39 -13.05 8.50
N CYS A 85 3.43 -13.69 9.17
CA CYS A 85 3.00 -15.07 8.91
C CYS A 85 4.11 -16.13 9.01
N ASP A 86 5.11 -15.89 9.87
CA ASP A 86 6.24 -16.79 10.09
C ASP A 86 5.96 -17.93 11.06
N LEU A 87 4.99 -17.72 11.96
CA LEU A 87 4.75 -18.64 13.06
C LEU A 87 3.73 -19.68 12.63
N SER A 88 4.12 -20.95 12.61
CA SER A 88 3.19 -22.05 12.36
C SER A 88 2.28 -22.28 13.56
N CYS A 89 1.00 -22.51 13.31
CA CYS A 89 0.02 -22.88 14.31
C CYS A 89 0.08 -24.40 14.56
N SER A 90 -0.24 -24.85 15.77
CA SER A 90 -0.28 -26.28 16.07
C SER A 90 -1.58 -26.90 15.55
N GLN A 91 -1.46 -28.01 14.80
CA GLN A 91 -2.61 -28.74 14.30
C GLN A 91 -3.23 -29.56 15.45
N GLY A 92 -4.49 -29.27 15.78
CA GLY A 92 -5.29 -30.04 16.73
C GLY A 92 -6.41 -30.82 16.04
N THR A 93 -7.17 -31.57 16.82
CA THR A 93 -8.29 -32.40 16.33
C THR A 93 -9.43 -31.58 15.71
N SER A 94 -9.51 -30.29 16.04
CA SER A 94 -10.62 -29.40 15.69
C SER A 94 -10.19 -28.20 14.83
N GLY A 95 -8.98 -28.22 14.27
CA GLY A 95 -8.40 -27.12 13.49
C GLY A 95 -7.02 -26.68 13.99
N PHE A 96 -6.66 -25.42 13.72
CA PHE A 96 -5.35 -24.85 14.05
C PHE A 96 -5.42 -24.00 15.30
N PHE A 97 -4.49 -24.24 16.22
CA PHE A 97 -4.31 -23.47 17.44
C PHE A 97 -3.07 -22.59 17.28
N CYS A 98 -3.31 -21.31 17.02
CA CYS A 98 -2.24 -20.34 16.91
C CYS A 98 -1.88 -19.80 18.30
N PRO A 99 -0.59 -19.66 18.64
CA PRO A 99 -0.22 -18.92 19.84
C PRO A 99 -0.80 -17.51 19.74
N SER A 100 -1.46 -17.05 20.81
CA SER A 100 -2.03 -15.70 20.90
C SER A 100 -0.91 -14.66 20.88
N THR A 101 -0.32 -14.41 19.72
CA THR A 101 0.39 -13.16 19.48
C THR A 101 -0.68 -12.09 19.44
N HIS A 102 -0.62 -11.14 20.37
CA HIS A 102 -1.54 -10.00 20.45
C HIS A 102 -1.93 -9.50 19.06
N PRO A 103 -3.21 -9.18 18.81
CA PRO A 103 -3.67 -8.75 17.51
C PRO A 103 -2.84 -7.55 17.05
N CYS A 104 -2.48 -7.55 15.77
CA CYS A 104 -2.12 -6.33 15.07
C CYS A 104 -3.27 -5.34 15.30
N GLN A 105 -3.06 -4.34 16.16
CA GLN A 105 -3.90 -3.15 16.23
C GLN A 105 -3.65 -2.26 15.02
#